data_AF-A0A2I0H2A3-F1
#
_entry.id   AF-A0A2I0H2A3-F1
#
_cell.length_a   1.000
_cell.length_b   1.000
_cell.length_c   1.000
_cell.angle_alpha   90.00
_cell.angle_beta   90.00
_cell.angle_gamma   90.00
#
_symmetry.space_group_name_H-M   'P 1'
#
loop_
_entity.id
_entity.type
_entity.pdbx_description
1 polymer ?
#
loop_
_entity_poly.entity_id
_entity_poly.type
_entity_poly.pdbx_seq_one_letter_code
_entity_poly.pdbx_strand_id
1 'polypeptide(L)'
;MARRDDPPVPGNSTLRFTAEGGLILQSTFDTPIAKPNDIAVSASMLDSGNFVLYNSQQNIAWQSFDSPTDTLLNGQYISAGMELRSAASDNDTSTGIFRIKMQDDGNLVMYPINTEDTAPYSYWSSSTNGQGDNVTLNLAGDGLLYLMNGT
;
A
#
# COMPACT_ATOMS: atom_id res chain seq x y z
N MET A 1 3.76 -2.64 -4.81
CA MET A 1 2.72 -1.89 -5.54
C MET A 1 3.33 -1.11 -6.69
N ALA A 2 2.51 -0.65 -7.65
CA ALA A 2 2.99 0.03 -8.86
C ALA A 2 3.44 1.47 -8.58
N ARG A 3 4.56 1.89 -9.17
CA ARG A 3 4.98 3.30 -9.18
C ARG A 3 4.25 4.00 -10.33
N ARG A 4 3.04 4.47 -10.05
CA ARG A 4 2.07 4.91 -11.08
C ARG A 4 2.45 6.22 -11.77
N ASP A 5 3.33 7.00 -11.15
CA ASP A 5 3.83 8.26 -11.68
C ASP A 5 5.13 8.09 -12.48
N ASP A 6 5.73 6.89 -12.46
CA ASP A 6 6.92 6.56 -13.25
C ASP A 6 6.50 6.13 -14.67
N PRO A 7 7.30 6.46 -15.70
CA PRO A 7 7.04 5.98 -17.06
C PRO A 7 7.11 4.44 -17.12
N PRO A 8 6.41 3.82 -18.08
CA PRO A 8 6.51 2.38 -18.29
C PRO A 8 7.95 1.92 -18.48
N VAL A 9 8.28 0.80 -17.87
CA VAL A 9 9.62 0.22 -17.96
C VAL A 9 9.84 -0.37 -19.36
N PRO A 10 11.06 -0.30 -19.91
CA PRO A 10 11.43 -0.97 -21.16
C PRO A 10 11.04 -2.44 -21.20
N GLY A 11 10.62 -2.95 -22.36
CA GLY A 11 10.14 -4.34 -22.51
C GLY A 11 11.18 -5.44 -22.25
N ASN A 12 12.47 -5.10 -22.19
CA ASN A 12 13.56 -6.00 -21.81
C ASN A 12 13.93 -5.92 -20.32
N SER A 13 13.14 -5.23 -19.50
CA SER A 13 13.37 -5.14 -18.06
C SER A 13 13.07 -6.48 -17.38
N THR A 14 13.85 -6.83 -16.36
CA THR A 14 13.68 -8.07 -15.60
C THR A 14 13.59 -7.78 -14.10
N LEU A 15 12.88 -8.64 -13.38
CA LEU A 15 12.96 -8.67 -11.92
C LEU A 15 14.09 -9.60 -11.52
N ARG A 16 15.02 -9.10 -10.69
CA ARG A 16 16.15 -9.88 -10.19
C ARG A 16 16.13 -9.92 -8.67
N PHE A 17 16.16 -11.13 -8.14
CA PHE A 17 16.38 -11.38 -6.72
C PHE A 17 17.87 -11.26 -6.42
N THR A 18 18.25 -10.45 -5.43
CA THR A 18 19.66 -10.19 -5.11
C THR A 18 20.19 -11.18 -4.07
N ALA A 19 21.52 -11.29 -3.95
CA ALA A 19 22.16 -12.16 -2.96
C ALA A 19 21.88 -11.70 -1.52
N GLU A 20 21.57 -10.41 -1.34
CA GLU A 20 21.20 -9.79 -0.07
C GLU A 20 19.71 -9.99 0.26
N GLY A 21 18.96 -10.73 -0.56
CA GLY A 21 17.53 -10.99 -0.35
C GLY A 21 16.62 -9.83 -0.77
N GLY A 22 17.12 -8.86 -1.52
CA GLY A 22 16.32 -7.77 -2.08
C GLY A 22 15.65 -8.15 -3.41
N LEU A 23 14.68 -7.34 -3.83
CA LEU A 23 14.14 -7.39 -5.19
C LEU A 23 14.45 -6.09 -5.92
N ILE A 24 15.09 -6.21 -7.07
CA ILE A 24 15.38 -5.08 -7.95
C ILE A 24 14.71 -5.28 -9.31
N LEU A 25 14.30 -4.16 -9.90
CA LEU A 25 13.99 -4.07 -11.32
C LEU A 25 15.29 -3.73 -12.05
N GLN A 26 15.76 -4.65 -12.88
CA GLN A 26 16.89 -4.45 -13.76
C GLN A 26 16.37 -3.94 -15.11
N SER A 27 16.70 -2.69 -15.43
CA SER A 27 16.28 -1.99 -16.65
C SER A 27 17.43 -1.14 -17.19
N THR A 28 17.20 0.10 -17.62
CA THR A 28 18.27 1.09 -17.91
C THR A 28 19.14 1.33 -16.68
N PHE A 29 18.53 1.34 -15.50
CA PHE A 29 19.18 1.42 -14.20
C PHE A 29 18.56 0.41 -13.24
N ASP A 30 19.39 -0.20 -12.39
CA ASP A 30 18.91 -1.09 -11.33
C ASP A 30 18.13 -0.28 -10.30
N THR A 31 16.83 -0.56 -10.18
CA THR A 31 15.91 0.15 -9.28
C THR A 31 15.43 -0.79 -8.17
N PRO A 32 15.70 -0.48 -6.89
CA PRO A 32 15.16 -1.27 -5.79
C PRO A 32 13.63 -1.20 -5.74
N ILE A 33 12.98 -2.37 -5.75
CA ILE A 33 11.51 -2.51 -5.62
C ILE A 33 11.14 -2.94 -4.21
N ALA A 34 11.94 -3.81 -3.60
CA ALA A 34 11.77 -4.25 -2.21
C ALA A 34 13.13 -4.34 -1.52
N LYS A 35 13.18 -3.78 -0.30
CA LYS A 35 14.32 -3.85 0.61
C LYS A 35 13.83 -4.40 1.95
N PRO A 36 13.69 -5.74 2.07
CA PRO A 36 13.26 -6.34 3.32
C PRO A 36 14.30 -6.09 4.43
N ASN A 37 13.83 -6.06 5.69
CA ASN A 37 14.71 -5.92 6.85
C ASN A 37 15.53 -7.18 7.11
N ASP A 38 14.96 -8.34 6.76
CA ASP A 38 15.63 -9.63 6.78
C ASP A 38 16.01 -10.07 5.37
N ILE A 39 17.02 -10.92 5.25
CA ILE A 39 17.37 -11.55 3.98
C ILE A 39 16.21 -12.46 3.57
N ALA A 40 15.49 -12.07 2.51
CA ALA A 40 14.52 -12.95 1.89
C ALA A 40 15.24 -14.07 1.12
N VAL A 41 14.64 -15.26 1.12
CA VAL A 41 15.16 -16.46 0.41
C VAL A 41 14.18 -17.01 -0.61
N SER A 42 12.93 -16.56 -0.57
CA SER A 42 11.89 -16.96 -1.52
C SER A 42 10.87 -15.85 -1.71
N ALA A 43 10.11 -15.94 -2.80
CA ALA A 43 9.06 -15.00 -3.15
C ALA A 43 7.81 -15.76 -3.62
N SER A 44 6.63 -15.20 -3.38
CA SER A 44 5.36 -15.75 -3.87
C SER A 44 4.43 -14.65 -4.34
N MET A 45 3.69 -14.95 -5.40
CA MET A 45 2.51 -14.18 -5.80
C MET A 45 1.29 -14.89 -5.21
N LEU A 46 0.62 -14.28 -4.24
CA LEU A 46 -0.59 -14.87 -3.64
C LEU A 46 -1.82 -14.59 -4.52
N ASP A 47 -2.84 -15.46 -4.40
CA ASP A 47 -4.12 -15.31 -5.13
C ASP A 47 -4.86 -14.02 -4.79
N SER A 48 -4.56 -13.40 -3.64
CA SER A 48 -5.06 -12.07 -3.26
C SER A 48 -4.46 -10.93 -4.11
N GLY A 49 -3.42 -11.20 -4.90
CA GLY A 49 -2.62 -10.16 -5.56
C GLY A 49 -1.49 -9.61 -4.69
N ASN A 50 -1.29 -10.14 -3.47
CA ASN A 50 -0.16 -9.73 -2.63
C ASN A 50 1.13 -10.46 -3.03
N PHE A 51 2.14 -9.70 -3.47
CA PHE A 51 3.48 -10.21 -3.74
C PHE A 51 4.30 -10.16 -2.46
N VAL A 52 4.83 -11.30 -2.02
CA VAL A 52 5.44 -11.47 -0.70
C VAL A 52 6.85 -12.03 -0.85
N LEU A 53 7.78 -11.47 -0.07
CA LEU A 53 9.13 -12.00 0.13
C LEU A 53 9.21 -12.65 1.51
N TYR A 54 9.71 -13.88 1.57
CA TYR A 54 9.84 -14.64 2.80
C TYR A 54 11.30 -14.83 3.20
N ASN A 55 11.59 -14.70 4.50
CA ASN A 55 12.90 -15.05 5.07
C ASN A 55 13.06 -16.57 5.23
N SER A 56 14.23 -17.01 5.72
CA SER A 56 14.55 -18.44 5.89
C SER A 56 13.66 -19.19 6.89
N GLN A 57 12.95 -18.46 7.75
CA GLN A 57 11.99 -19.01 8.72
C GLN A 57 10.55 -19.00 8.18
N GLN A 58 10.36 -18.67 6.90
CA GLN A 58 9.06 -18.49 6.25
C GLN A 58 8.23 -17.33 6.82
N ASN A 59 8.86 -16.39 7.52
CA ASN A 59 8.21 -15.15 7.94
C ASN A 59 8.20 -14.13 6.79
N ILE A 60 7.18 -13.28 6.75
CA ILE A 60 7.09 -12.19 5.78
C ILE A 60 8.19 -11.18 6.07
N ALA A 61 9.15 -11.05 5.15
CA ALA A 61 10.25 -10.09 5.24
C ALA A 61 9.90 -8.76 4.55
N TRP A 62 9.00 -8.82 3.56
CA TRP A 62 8.41 -7.68 2.85
C TRP A 62 7.15 -8.15 2.12
N GLN A 63 6.16 -7.28 1.97
CA GLN A 63 4.98 -7.56 1.14
C GLN A 63 4.47 -6.30 0.43
N SER A 64 3.84 -6.52 -0.72
CA SER A 64 3.37 -5.44 -1.58
C SER A 64 2.19 -4.65 -1.02
N PHE A 65 1.41 -5.27 -0.14
CA PHE A 65 0.22 -4.69 0.48
C PHE A 65 0.56 -3.61 1.52
N ASP A 66 1.78 -3.60 2.05
CA ASP A 66 2.29 -2.58 2.99
C ASP A 66 2.67 -1.26 2.29
N SER A 67 2.35 -1.10 1.01
CA SER A 67 2.63 0.12 0.25
C SER A 67 1.44 0.50 -0.65
N PRO A 68 0.24 0.72 -0.08
CA PRO A 68 -1.02 0.99 -0.79
C PRO A 68 -0.90 2.07 -1.87
N THR A 69 -1.63 1.92 -2.98
CA THR A 69 -1.72 2.93 -4.05
C THR A 69 -3.09 3.59 -4.09
N ASP A 70 -3.98 3.14 -4.96
CA ASP A 70 -5.30 3.72 -5.25
C ASP A 70 -6.46 2.79 -4.97
N THR A 71 -6.18 1.49 -5.03
CA THR A 71 -7.18 0.45 -4.91
C THR A 71 -6.87 -0.39 -3.68
N LEU A 72 -7.88 -0.59 -2.83
CA LEU A 72 -7.83 -1.56 -1.75
C LEU A 72 -8.19 -2.94 -2.30
N LEU A 73 -7.30 -3.92 -2.15
CA LEU A 73 -7.53 -5.28 -2.63
C LEU A 73 -8.11 -6.20 -1.55
N ASN A 74 -8.73 -7.30 -1.96
CA ASN A 74 -9.28 -8.28 -1.03
C ASN A 74 -8.17 -8.83 -0.12
N GLY A 75 -8.41 -8.82 1.19
CA GLY A 75 -7.43 -9.24 2.20
C GLY A 75 -6.34 -8.19 2.49
N GLN A 76 -6.39 -7.02 1.85
CA GLN A 76 -5.56 -5.87 2.22
C GLN A 76 -6.24 -5.05 3.32
N TYR A 77 -5.42 -4.45 4.18
CA TYR A 77 -5.86 -3.47 5.16
C TYR A 77 -4.98 -2.22 5.13
N ILE A 78 -5.54 -1.09 5.58
CA ILE A 78 -4.85 0.19 5.74
C ILE A 78 -4.79 0.49 7.24
N SER A 79 -3.60 0.39 7.83
CA SER A 79 -3.32 0.80 9.21
C SER A 79 -3.24 2.31 9.36
N ALA A 80 -3.31 2.76 10.62
CA ALA A 80 -3.01 4.13 10.98
C ALA A 80 -1.75 4.68 10.30
N GLY A 81 -1.85 5.92 9.83
CA GLY A 81 -0.82 6.63 9.09
C GLY A 81 -0.81 6.34 7.59
N MET A 82 -1.37 5.22 7.12
CA MET A 82 -1.41 4.85 5.70
C MET A 82 -2.60 5.48 4.97
N GLU A 83 -2.46 5.64 3.66
CA GLU A 83 -3.45 6.27 2.79
C GLU A 83 -3.53 5.62 1.41
N LEU A 84 -4.70 5.74 0.78
CA LEU A 84 -4.90 5.49 -0.63
C LEU A 84 -5.06 6.83 -1.35
N ARG A 85 -4.47 6.95 -2.53
CA ARG A 85 -4.53 8.14 -3.39
C ARG A 85 -5.26 7.83 -4.68
N SER A 86 -6.24 8.66 -5.03
CA SER A 86 -7.07 8.47 -6.22
C SER A 86 -6.23 8.38 -7.49
N ALA A 87 -6.82 7.84 -8.56
CA ALA A 87 -6.33 8.07 -9.91
C ALA A 87 -6.57 9.54 -10.32
N ALA A 88 -5.81 10.03 -11.30
CA ALA A 88 -5.98 11.36 -11.88
C ALA A 88 -7.27 11.45 -12.71
N SER A 89 -7.62 10.38 -13.43
CA SER A 89 -8.91 10.23 -14.13
C SER A 89 -9.19 8.75 -14.45
N ASP A 90 -10.38 8.45 -14.99
CA ASP A 90 -10.75 7.09 -15.43
C ASP A 90 -9.78 6.49 -16.47
N ASN A 91 -9.10 7.34 -17.24
CA ASN A 91 -8.15 6.94 -18.28
C ASN A 91 -6.68 7.20 -17.88
N ASP A 92 -6.44 7.71 -16.68
CA ASP A 92 -5.10 8.05 -16.19
C ASP A 92 -4.95 7.62 -14.73
N THR A 93 -4.23 6.51 -14.54
CA THR A 93 -4.00 5.88 -13.23
C THR A 93 -2.91 6.56 -12.40
N SER A 94 -2.28 7.62 -12.90
CA SER A 94 -1.33 8.43 -12.12
C SER A 94 -1.99 9.03 -10.87
N THR A 95 -1.18 9.54 -9.94
CA THR A 95 -1.67 10.07 -8.67
C THR A 95 -2.58 11.27 -8.90
N GLY A 96 -3.85 11.13 -8.50
CA GLY A 96 -4.85 12.18 -8.54
C GLY A 96 -4.84 13.11 -7.33
N ILE A 97 -5.88 13.93 -7.23
CA ILE A 97 -5.93 15.04 -6.26
C ILE A 97 -6.63 14.69 -4.94
N PHE A 98 -7.13 13.46 -4.78
CA PHE A 98 -7.83 13.02 -3.57
C PHE A 98 -7.08 11.90 -2.87
N ARG A 99 -7.24 11.83 -1.55
CA ARG A 99 -6.73 10.74 -0.73
C ARG A 99 -7.73 10.38 0.37
N ILE A 100 -7.72 9.11 0.78
CA ILE A 100 -8.37 8.64 1.98
C ILE A 100 -7.31 8.06 2.92
N LYS A 101 -7.30 8.54 4.17
CA LYS A 101 -6.26 8.22 5.15
C LYS A 101 -6.89 7.60 6.40
N MET A 102 -6.28 6.51 6.87
CA MET A 102 -6.53 5.98 8.20
C MET A 102 -5.68 6.78 9.18
N GLN A 103 -6.28 7.67 9.96
CA GLN A 103 -5.57 8.57 10.89
C GLN A 103 -5.13 7.82 12.16
N ASP A 104 -4.11 8.35 12.83
CA ASP A 104 -3.55 7.78 14.06
C ASP A 104 -4.51 7.91 15.27
N ASP A 105 -5.58 8.69 15.16
CA ASP A 105 -6.63 8.78 16.17
C ASP A 105 -7.75 7.74 15.98
N GLY A 106 -7.65 6.90 14.94
CA GLY A 106 -8.63 5.88 14.61
C GLY A 106 -9.75 6.34 13.68
N ASN A 107 -9.62 7.54 13.10
CA ASN A 107 -10.58 8.09 12.16
C ASN A 107 -10.20 7.80 10.69
N LEU A 108 -11.16 7.39 9.87
CA LEU A 108 -10.97 7.27 8.43
C LEU A 108 -11.49 8.54 7.76
N VAL A 109 -10.63 9.27 7.05
CA VAL A 109 -10.96 10.60 6.56
C VAL A 109 -10.49 10.83 5.12
N MET A 110 -11.33 11.50 4.32
CA MET A 110 -11.05 11.85 2.94
C MET A 110 -10.65 13.32 2.81
N TYR A 111 -9.57 13.57 2.08
CA TYR A 111 -8.94 14.88 1.89
C TYR A 111 -8.54 15.11 0.44
N PRO A 112 -8.33 16.37 0.02
CA PRO A 112 -7.45 16.66 -1.10
C PRO A 112 -5.98 16.37 -0.73
N ILE A 113 -5.15 16.07 -1.72
CA ILE A 113 -3.69 15.95 -1.51
C ILE A 113 -3.08 17.29 -1.07
N ASN A 114 -1.88 17.25 -0.48
CA ASN A 114 -1.11 18.44 -0.07
C ASN A 114 -1.86 19.37 0.91
N THR A 115 -2.73 18.81 1.74
CA THR A 115 -3.40 19.51 2.84
C THR A 115 -3.09 18.87 4.17
N GLU A 116 -3.28 19.62 5.25
CA GLU A 116 -3.18 19.08 6.61
C GLU A 116 -4.34 18.12 6.90
N ASP A 117 -4.09 17.16 7.78
CA ASP A 117 -5.07 16.17 8.26
C ASP A 117 -6.04 16.81 9.28
N THR A 118 -6.71 17.91 8.92
CA THR A 118 -7.57 18.69 9.83
C THR A 118 -8.99 18.88 9.29
N ALA A 119 -9.97 19.05 10.18
CA ALA A 119 -11.37 19.15 9.82
C ALA A 119 -11.70 20.17 8.70
N PRO A 120 -11.10 21.37 8.64
CA PRO A 120 -11.38 22.34 7.58
C PRO A 120 -11.07 21.86 6.15
N TYR A 121 -10.13 20.92 5.99
CA TYR A 121 -9.75 20.36 4.69
C TYR A 121 -10.46 19.04 4.36
N SER A 122 -11.19 18.45 5.32
CA SER A 122 -11.86 17.17 5.12
C SER A 122 -13.09 17.31 4.24
N TYR A 123 -13.28 16.35 3.32
CA TYR A 123 -14.53 16.20 2.57
C TYR A 123 -15.51 15.28 3.28
N TRP A 124 -15.00 14.27 3.99
CA TRP A 124 -15.79 13.26 4.69
C TRP A 124 -14.95 12.57 5.78
N SER A 125 -15.59 12.14 6.86
CA SER A 125 -14.97 11.38 7.96
C SER A 125 -15.92 10.29 8.48
N SER A 126 -15.37 9.15 8.91
CA SER A 126 -16.11 8.09 9.60
C SER A 126 -16.57 8.47 11.01
N SER A 127 -16.07 9.58 11.57
CA SER A 127 -16.34 10.02 12.95
C SER A 127 -15.97 8.96 14.00
N THR A 128 -14.87 8.23 13.75
CA THR A 128 -14.33 7.20 14.65
C THR A 128 -13.05 7.67 15.37
N ASN A 129 -12.83 8.97 15.44
CA ASN A 129 -11.70 9.54 16.17
C ASN A 129 -11.76 9.19 17.68
N GLY A 130 -10.58 9.08 18.29
CA GLY A 130 -10.41 8.70 19.70
C GLY A 130 -10.35 7.19 19.95
N GLN A 131 -10.31 6.37 18.90
CA GLN A 131 -10.15 4.91 19.01
C GLN A 131 -8.68 4.47 19.02
N GLY A 132 -7.76 5.36 18.64
CA GLY A 132 -6.32 5.10 18.62
C GLY A 132 -5.80 4.56 17.27
N ASP A 133 -4.50 4.34 17.20
CA ASP A 133 -3.75 3.95 16.00
C ASP A 133 -3.87 2.45 15.66
N ASN A 134 -4.50 1.68 16.54
CA ASN A 134 -4.81 0.27 16.32
C ASN A 134 -6.00 0.03 15.36
N VAL A 135 -6.66 1.09 14.89
CA VAL A 135 -7.76 0.96 13.92
C VAL A 135 -7.21 0.78 12.50
N THR A 136 -7.79 -0.19 11.80
CA THR A 136 -7.46 -0.51 10.41
C THR A 136 -8.71 -0.46 9.53
N LEU A 137 -8.57 0.02 8.29
CA LEU A 137 -9.58 -0.16 7.24
C LEU A 137 -9.33 -1.48 6.51
N ASN A 138 -10.33 -2.36 6.46
CA ASN A 138 -10.20 -3.73 5.96
C ASN A 138 -11.19 -3.98 4.82
N LEU A 139 -10.73 -4.67 3.77
CA LEU A 139 -11.60 -5.28 2.77
C LEU A 139 -11.55 -6.81 2.90
N ALA A 140 -12.61 -7.40 3.45
CA ALA A 140 -12.74 -8.85 3.56
C ALA A 140 -12.96 -9.51 2.19
N GLY A 141 -12.69 -10.82 2.11
CA GLY A 141 -12.81 -11.59 0.88
C GLY A 141 -14.24 -11.76 0.35
N ASP A 142 -15.25 -11.44 1.16
CA ASP A 142 -16.67 -11.37 0.75
C ASP A 142 -17.07 -9.97 0.22
N GLY A 143 -16.12 -9.04 0.15
CA GLY A 143 -16.34 -7.66 -0.28
C GLY A 143 -16.81 -6.72 0.83
N LEU A 144 -16.88 -7.17 2.09
CA LEU A 144 -17.22 -6.29 3.21
C LEU A 144 -16.08 -5.32 3.50
N LEU A 145 -16.39 -4.03 3.45
CA LEU A 145 -15.50 -2.94 3.88
C LEU A 145 -15.85 -2.52 5.31
N TYR A 146 -14.87 -2.56 6.22
CA TYR A 146 -15.10 -2.23 7.63
C TYR A 146 -13.86 -1.67 8.33
N LEU A 147 -14.11 -0.97 9.44
CA LEU A 147 -13.07 -0.56 10.38
C LEU A 147 -12.96 -1.60 11.50
N MET A 148 -11.73 -2.01 11.82
CA MET A 148 -11.46 -2.97 12.91
C MET A 148 -10.47 -2.34 13.88
N ASN A 149 -10.80 -2.36 15.17
CA ASN A 149 -9.88 -2.02 16.23
C ASN A 149 -9.20 -3.31 16.72
N GLY A 150 -7.93 -3.49 16.39
CA GLY A 150 -7.12 -4.60 16.89
C GLY A 150 -6.67 -4.31 18.32
N THR A 151 -6.97 -5.18 19.28
CA THR A 151 -6.44 -5.05 20.65
C THR A 151 -4.94 -5.20 20.71
#